data_AF-A0A8D6SXI0-F1
#
_entry.id   AF-A0A8D6SXI0-F1
#
_cell.length_a   1.000
_cell.length_b   1.000
_cell.length_c   1.000
_cell.angle_alpha   90.00
_cell.angle_beta   90.00
_cell.angle_gamma   90.00
#
_symmetry.space_group_name_H-M   'P 1'
#
loop_
_entity.id
_entity.type
_entity.pdbx_description
1 polymer ?
#
loop_
_entity_poly.entity_id
_entity_poly.type
_entity_poly.pdbx_seq_one_letter_code
_entity_poly.pdbx_strand_id
1 'polypeptide(L)'
;MNDFFEKYKNLKEKYEKKKKPKVIVVGRSNVGKSTFVRLITGRKDVKVGKKPGVTLKINEYDMGDYILVDMPGFGYMAGVPKKVQEAIKDKIVHYIENHADEIAAAVQIIDTKPFIEIVERWNKKGEIPIDLEMFDFITDLKISPILVANKMDKIKKDKWDEVLDNICEYLKCQPPWHQWKFIVPAILKKGIGIEEIKKKINERVRLYKRLHGK
;
A
#
# COMPACT_ATOMS: atom_id res chain seq x y z
N MET A 1 -31.56 -35.58 -2.78
CA MET A 1 -31.94 -34.38 -3.56
C MET A 1 -31.41 -33.09 -2.93
N ASN A 2 -31.44 -32.90 -1.60
CA ASN A 2 -30.93 -31.69 -0.93
C ASN A 2 -29.44 -31.40 -1.13
N ASP A 3 -28.58 -32.42 -1.11
CA ASP A 3 -27.13 -32.25 -1.15
C ASP A 3 -26.61 -31.66 -2.49
N PHE A 4 -27.28 -31.97 -3.59
CA PHE A 4 -26.96 -31.39 -4.90
C PHE A 4 -27.32 -29.89 -4.97
N PHE A 5 -28.50 -29.51 -4.47
CA PHE A 5 -28.95 -28.11 -4.46
C PHE A 5 -28.11 -27.26 -3.49
N GLU A 6 -27.68 -27.83 -2.37
CA GLU A 6 -26.83 -27.15 -1.39
C GLU A 6 -25.40 -26.97 -1.93
N LYS A 7 -24.85 -27.99 -2.60
CA LYS A 7 -23.59 -27.89 -3.34
C LYS A 7 -23.67 -26.89 -4.51
N TYR A 8 -24.78 -26.87 -5.25
CA TYR A 8 -25.00 -25.92 -6.35
C TYR A 8 -25.18 -24.50 -5.83
N LYS A 9 -25.85 -24.30 -4.69
CA LYS A 9 -25.99 -23.00 -4.03
C LYS A 9 -24.65 -22.50 -3.49
N ASN A 10 -23.84 -23.37 -2.89
CA ASN A 10 -22.46 -23.04 -2.47
C ASN A 10 -21.55 -22.71 -3.67
N LEU A 11 -21.69 -23.43 -4.79
CA LEU A 11 -21.00 -23.11 -6.03
C LEU A 11 -21.48 -21.77 -6.60
N LYS A 12 -22.79 -21.53 -6.64
CA LYS A 12 -23.38 -20.30 -7.14
C LYS A 12 -23.02 -19.11 -6.26
N GLU A 13 -23.03 -19.21 -4.94
CA GLU A 13 -22.54 -18.16 -4.01
C GLU A 13 -21.03 -17.93 -4.15
N LYS A 14 -20.25 -18.98 -4.44
CA LYS A 14 -18.82 -18.87 -4.77
C LYS A 14 -18.58 -18.20 -6.13
N TYR A 15 -19.49 -18.34 -7.09
CA TYR A 15 -19.45 -17.74 -8.43
C TYR A 15 -20.14 -16.35 -8.53
N GLU A 16 -21.14 -16.06 -7.69
CA GLU A 16 -21.94 -14.82 -7.65
C GLU A 16 -21.39 -13.78 -6.68
N LYS A 17 -20.40 -14.12 -5.85
CA LYS A 17 -19.57 -13.10 -5.21
C LYS A 17 -18.81 -12.38 -6.33
N LYS A 18 -19.36 -11.26 -6.83
CA LYS A 18 -18.59 -10.22 -7.53
C LYS A 18 -17.30 -10.06 -6.73
N LYS A 19 -16.16 -10.47 -7.31
CA LYS A 19 -14.86 -10.44 -6.61
C LYS A 19 -14.70 -9.02 -6.09
N LYS A 20 -14.71 -8.87 -4.77
CA LYS A 20 -14.57 -7.55 -4.12
C LYS A 20 -13.25 -6.95 -4.61
N PRO A 21 -13.21 -5.66 -4.99
CA PRO A 21 -11.96 -5.02 -5.35
C PRO A 21 -10.95 -5.15 -4.20
N LYS A 22 -9.68 -5.22 -4.56
CA LYS A 22 -8.57 -5.27 -3.62
C LYS A 22 -7.98 -3.88 -3.44
N VAL A 23 -7.56 -3.59 -2.22
CA VAL A 23 -6.75 -2.42 -1.88
C VAL A 23 -5.48 -2.95 -1.25
N ILE A 24 -4.38 -2.89 -1.99
CA ILE A 24 -3.09 -3.41 -1.52
C ILE A 24 -2.39 -2.37 -0.65
N VAL A 25 -1.68 -2.81 0.37
CA VAL A 25 -0.83 -1.96 1.21
C VAL A 25 0.61 -2.40 1.06
N VAL A 26 1.44 -1.52 0.54
CA VAL A 26 2.86 -1.78 0.24
C VAL A 26 3.76 -0.75 0.91
N GLY A 27 5.04 -1.07 1.02
CA GLY A 27 6.06 -0.19 1.57
C GLY A 27 7.19 -0.98 2.22
N ARG A 28 8.27 -0.28 2.57
CA ARG A 28 9.41 -0.93 3.21
C ARG A 28 9.10 -1.44 4.61
N SER A 29 9.95 -2.33 5.10
CA SER A 29 9.88 -2.72 6.51
C SER A 29 10.01 -1.50 7.44
N ASN A 30 9.20 -1.50 8.51
CA ASN A 30 9.18 -0.46 9.54
C ASN A 30 8.71 0.95 9.11
N VAL A 31 8.13 1.13 7.92
CA VAL A 31 7.55 2.43 7.49
C VAL A 31 6.27 2.80 8.22
N GLY A 32 5.58 1.83 8.85
CA GLY A 32 4.31 2.04 9.56
C GLY A 32 3.13 1.24 9.01
N LYS A 33 3.38 0.32 8.08
CA LYS A 33 2.36 -0.51 7.43
C LYS A 33 1.46 -1.30 8.38
N SER A 34 2.02 -2.06 9.33
CA SER A 34 1.20 -2.78 10.31
C SER A 34 0.41 -1.86 11.24
N THR A 35 0.95 -0.66 11.55
CA THR A 35 0.23 0.38 12.30
C THR A 35 -0.96 0.88 11.49
N PHE A 36 -0.78 1.16 10.20
CA PHE A 36 -1.87 1.52 9.29
C PHE A 36 -2.94 0.43 9.24
N VAL A 37 -2.55 -0.84 8.98
CA VAL A 37 -3.47 -1.98 8.89
C VAL A 37 -4.27 -2.13 10.18
N ARG A 38 -3.63 -2.01 11.35
CA ARG A 38 -4.33 -2.05 12.64
C ARG A 38 -5.35 -0.92 12.80
N LEU A 39 -5.01 0.30 12.40
CA LEU A 39 -5.90 1.46 12.52
C LEU A 39 -7.08 1.39 11.56
N ILE A 40 -6.85 0.97 10.31
CA ILE A 40 -7.91 0.93 9.30
C ILE A 40 -8.85 -0.26 9.52
N THR A 41 -8.34 -1.40 9.98
CA THR A 41 -9.17 -2.61 10.24
C THR A 41 -9.81 -2.58 11.62
N GLY A 42 -9.28 -1.80 12.57
CA GLY A 42 -9.71 -1.80 13.97
C GLY A 42 -9.35 -3.08 14.74
N ARG A 43 -8.63 -4.02 14.11
CA ARG A 43 -8.37 -5.34 14.70
C ARG A 43 -7.14 -5.31 15.62
N LYS A 44 -7.27 -5.89 16.82
CA LYS A 44 -6.20 -5.91 17.84
C LYS A 44 -5.16 -7.02 17.64
N ASP A 45 -5.49 -8.05 16.87
CA ASP A 45 -4.63 -9.21 16.56
C ASP A 45 -3.57 -8.91 15.48
N VAL A 46 -3.70 -7.80 14.76
CA VAL A 46 -2.67 -7.32 13.83
C VAL A 46 -1.41 -6.98 14.62
N LYS A 47 -0.39 -7.83 14.47
CA LYS A 47 0.91 -7.66 15.14
C LYS A 47 1.59 -6.40 14.64
N VAL A 48 1.76 -5.43 15.55
CA VAL A 48 2.55 -4.21 15.34
C VAL A 48 3.84 -4.36 16.14
N GLY A 49 4.99 -4.39 15.47
CA GLY A 49 6.29 -4.57 16.12
C GLY A 49 7.42 -3.84 15.41
N LYS A 50 8.50 -3.55 16.14
CA LYS A 50 9.70 -2.87 15.61
C LYS A 50 10.68 -3.82 14.89
N LYS A 51 10.55 -5.15 15.10
CA LYS A 51 11.47 -6.14 14.51
C LYS A 51 11.17 -6.31 13.01
N PRO A 52 12.18 -6.23 12.12
CA PRO A 52 12.01 -6.64 10.73
C PRO A 52 11.51 -8.09 10.64
N GLY A 53 10.62 -8.40 9.69
CA GLY A 53 10.13 -9.78 9.46
C GLY A 53 8.83 -10.19 10.18
N VAL A 54 8.05 -9.26 10.74
CA VAL A 54 6.74 -9.61 11.36
C VAL A 54 5.69 -10.01 10.31
N THR A 55 5.69 -9.36 9.14
CA THR A 55 4.77 -9.67 8.04
C THR A 55 5.55 -10.28 6.87
N LEU A 56 5.72 -11.61 6.88
CA LEU A 56 6.31 -12.39 5.76
C LEU A 56 5.25 -13.00 4.84
N LYS A 57 3.97 -12.87 5.22
CA LYS A 57 2.83 -13.41 4.49
C LYS A 57 1.96 -12.25 3.99
N ILE A 58 1.28 -12.50 2.88
CA ILE A 58 0.21 -11.64 2.40
C ILE A 58 -1.01 -11.94 3.28
N ASN A 59 -1.59 -10.90 3.89
CA ASN A 59 -2.79 -11.05 4.72
C ASN A 59 -3.95 -10.29 4.08
N GLU A 60 -5.13 -10.88 4.08
CA GLU A 60 -6.33 -10.28 3.51
C GLU A 60 -7.36 -10.02 4.61
N TYR A 61 -7.96 -8.83 4.58
CA TYR A 61 -8.97 -8.39 5.54
C TYR A 61 -10.21 -7.92 4.78
N ASP A 62 -11.36 -8.56 5.02
CA ASP A 62 -12.63 -8.11 4.47
C ASP A 62 -13.08 -6.82 5.15
N MET A 63 -13.20 -5.74 4.36
CA MET A 63 -13.62 -4.41 4.79
C MET A 63 -15.08 -4.10 4.40
N GLY A 64 -15.85 -5.13 4.03
CA GLY A 64 -17.21 -5.01 3.51
C GLY A 64 -17.20 -4.71 2.00
N ASP A 65 -16.77 -3.50 1.63
CA ASP A 65 -16.82 -3.03 0.24
C ASP A 65 -15.65 -3.49 -0.64
N TYR A 66 -14.53 -3.85 -0.02
CA TYR A 66 -13.27 -4.23 -0.65
C TYR A 66 -12.50 -5.19 0.26
N ILE A 67 -11.47 -5.83 -0.27
CA ILE A 67 -10.49 -6.60 0.52
C ILE A 67 -9.24 -5.74 0.70
N LEU A 68 -8.85 -5.47 1.95
CA LEU A 68 -7.56 -4.86 2.26
C LEU A 68 -6.49 -5.94 2.28
N VAL A 69 -5.44 -5.78 1.49
CA VAL A 69 -4.35 -6.75 1.36
C VAL A 69 -3.06 -6.17 1.95
N ASP A 70 -2.64 -6.66 3.11
CA ASP A 70 -1.36 -6.30 3.72
C ASP A 70 -0.23 -7.11 3.09
N MET A 71 0.60 -6.46 2.26
CA MET A 71 1.77 -7.09 1.67
C MET A 71 2.91 -7.21 2.68
N PRO A 72 3.81 -8.20 2.53
CA PRO A 72 5.09 -8.16 3.20
C PRO A 72 5.81 -6.83 2.95
N GLY A 73 6.55 -6.35 3.94
CA GLY A 73 7.43 -5.19 3.70
C GLY A 73 8.54 -5.57 2.74
N PHE A 74 9.08 -4.62 1.97
CA PHE A 74 10.26 -4.86 1.11
C PHE A 74 11.48 -4.04 1.58
N GLY A 75 12.58 -4.13 0.82
CA GLY A 75 13.86 -3.48 1.10
C GLY A 75 14.66 -4.20 2.18
N TYR A 76 15.78 -3.58 2.59
CA TYR A 76 16.69 -4.19 3.55
C TYR A 76 16.00 -4.55 4.87
N MET A 77 16.08 -5.83 5.25
CA MET A 77 15.60 -6.34 6.52
C MET A 77 16.77 -6.88 7.33
N ALA A 78 17.14 -6.15 8.39
CA ALA A 78 18.20 -6.60 9.30
C ALA A 78 17.82 -7.96 9.90
N GLY A 79 18.75 -8.92 9.80
CA GLY A 79 18.57 -10.28 10.31
C GLY A 79 17.82 -11.25 9.39
N VAL A 80 17.43 -10.82 8.17
CA VAL A 80 16.82 -11.70 7.17
C VAL A 80 17.82 -11.97 6.04
N PRO A 81 18.08 -13.23 5.64
CA PRO A 81 19.01 -13.55 4.56
C PRO A 81 18.62 -12.89 3.22
N LYS A 82 19.60 -12.49 2.41
CA LYS A 82 19.37 -11.80 1.12
C LYS A 82 18.44 -12.59 0.19
N LYS A 83 18.66 -13.91 0.06
CA LYS A 83 17.81 -14.81 -0.74
C LYS A 83 16.33 -14.80 -0.31
N VAL A 84 16.07 -14.65 0.98
CA VAL A 84 14.70 -14.55 1.51
C VAL A 84 14.10 -13.19 1.17
N GLN A 85 14.89 -12.11 1.22
CA GLN A 85 14.43 -10.78 0.80
C GLN A 85 14.09 -10.73 -0.69
N GLU A 86 14.90 -11.36 -1.54
CA GLU A 86 14.65 -11.51 -2.98
C GLU A 86 13.35 -12.28 -3.24
N ALA A 87 13.18 -13.46 -2.61
CA ALA A 87 11.95 -14.24 -2.74
C ALA A 87 10.69 -13.48 -2.26
N ILE A 88 10.81 -12.60 -1.27
CA ILE A 88 9.72 -11.73 -0.84
C ILE A 88 9.41 -10.67 -1.91
N LYS A 89 10.44 -10.06 -2.53
CA LYS A 89 10.26 -9.10 -3.63
C LYS A 89 9.50 -9.78 -4.78
N ASP A 90 9.94 -10.95 -5.19
CA ASP A 90 9.33 -11.71 -6.29
C ASP A 90 7.87 -12.06 -5.98
N LYS A 91 7.58 -12.47 -4.73
CA LYS A 91 6.23 -12.77 -4.29
C LYS A 91 5.30 -11.55 -4.31
N ILE A 92 5.81 -10.37 -3.94
CA ILE A 92 5.04 -9.12 -3.99
C ILE A 92 4.73 -8.78 -5.45
N VAL A 93 5.72 -8.79 -6.33
CA VAL A 93 5.57 -8.49 -7.76
C VAL A 93 4.55 -9.44 -8.38
N HIS A 94 4.75 -10.75 -8.23
CA HIS A 94 3.88 -11.75 -8.82
C HIS A 94 2.43 -11.66 -8.32
N TYR A 95 2.21 -11.35 -7.04
CA TYR A 95 0.85 -11.13 -6.54
C TYR A 95 0.22 -9.90 -7.20
N ILE A 96 0.93 -8.78 -7.29
CA ILE A 96 0.38 -7.55 -7.86
C ILE A 96 0.05 -7.76 -9.35
N GLU A 97 0.91 -8.44 -10.11
CA GLU A 97 0.66 -8.75 -11.54
C GLU A 97 -0.56 -9.65 -11.72
N ASN A 98 -0.61 -10.77 -11.00
CA ASN A 98 -1.71 -11.74 -11.15
C ASN A 98 -3.07 -11.21 -10.69
N HIS A 99 -3.07 -10.15 -9.88
CA HIS A 99 -4.28 -9.53 -9.36
C HIS A 99 -4.48 -8.10 -9.85
N ALA A 100 -3.71 -7.63 -10.85
CA ALA A 100 -3.74 -6.23 -11.30
C ALA A 100 -5.16 -5.75 -11.62
N ASP A 101 -5.90 -6.56 -12.38
CA ASP A 101 -7.29 -6.29 -12.76
C ASP A 101 -8.27 -6.29 -11.58
N GLU A 102 -7.89 -6.85 -10.43
CA GLU A 102 -8.71 -6.88 -9.21
C GLU A 102 -8.36 -5.74 -8.24
N ILE A 103 -7.27 -5.00 -8.46
CA ILE A 103 -6.75 -4.00 -7.52
C ILE A 103 -7.29 -2.62 -7.87
N ALA A 104 -8.17 -2.11 -7.01
CA ALA A 104 -8.74 -0.77 -7.15
C ALA A 104 -7.76 0.35 -6.75
N ALA A 105 -6.86 0.07 -5.82
CA ALA A 105 -5.90 1.05 -5.31
C ALA A 105 -4.70 0.37 -4.65
N ALA A 106 -3.56 1.06 -4.67
CA ALA A 106 -2.38 0.70 -3.88
C ALA A 106 -2.05 1.81 -2.87
N VAL A 107 -2.07 1.48 -1.59
CA VAL A 107 -1.61 2.36 -0.51
C VAL A 107 -0.12 2.10 -0.31
N GLN A 108 0.73 3.00 -0.79
CA GLN A 108 2.17 2.93 -0.61
C GLN A 108 2.59 3.81 0.57
N ILE A 109 3.12 3.20 1.63
CA ILE A 109 3.53 3.92 2.84
C ILE A 109 5.05 4.08 2.85
N ILE A 110 5.51 5.32 3.01
CA ILE A 110 6.93 5.66 3.15
C ILE A 110 7.19 6.27 4.54
N ASP A 111 8.40 6.10 5.07
CA ASP A 111 8.90 6.91 6.19
C ASP A 111 9.58 8.13 5.57
N THR A 112 9.00 9.31 5.74
CA THR A 112 9.35 10.52 4.99
C THR A 112 10.84 10.84 5.04
N LYS A 113 11.45 10.81 6.23
CA LYS A 113 12.85 11.19 6.40
C LYS A 113 13.82 10.18 5.75
N PRO A 114 13.76 8.87 6.06
CA PRO A 114 14.55 7.87 5.36
C PRO A 114 14.32 7.82 3.85
N PHE A 115 13.09 8.07 3.37
CA PHE A 115 12.81 8.08 1.94
C PHE A 115 13.68 9.11 1.22
N ILE A 116 13.70 10.36 1.69
CA ILE A 116 14.53 11.43 1.11
C ILE A 116 16.01 11.07 1.16
N GLU A 117 16.52 10.68 2.34
CA GLU A 117 17.93 10.31 2.53
C GLU A 117 18.36 9.17 1.57
N ILE A 118 17.47 8.22 1.33
CA ILE A 118 17.73 7.08 0.45
C ILE A 118 17.71 7.49 -1.01
N VAL A 119 16.71 8.27 -1.44
CA VAL A 119 16.63 8.78 -2.81
C VAL A 119 17.87 9.58 -3.16
N GLU A 120 18.26 10.53 -2.31
CA GLU A 120 19.46 11.33 -2.52
C GLU A 120 20.74 10.48 -2.60
N ARG A 121 20.88 9.50 -1.69
CA ARG A 121 22.06 8.62 -1.66
C ARG A 121 22.18 7.74 -2.89
N TRP A 122 21.06 7.23 -3.40
CA TRP A 122 21.04 6.31 -4.55
C TRP A 122 21.14 7.07 -5.86
N ASN A 123 20.53 8.25 -5.98
CA ASN A 123 20.71 9.14 -7.13
C ASN A 123 22.20 9.49 -7.34
N LYS A 124 22.96 9.75 -6.27
CA LYS A 124 24.42 9.96 -6.35
C LYS A 124 25.20 8.75 -6.91
N LYS A 125 24.62 7.56 -6.87
CA LYS A 125 25.20 6.33 -7.42
C LYS A 125 24.63 5.94 -8.78
N GLY A 126 23.68 6.72 -9.32
CA GLY A 126 22.96 6.36 -10.54
C GLY A 126 22.01 5.17 -10.37
N GLU A 127 21.59 4.86 -9.15
CA GLU A 127 20.68 3.74 -8.83
C GLU A 127 19.29 4.25 -8.47
N ILE A 128 18.25 3.47 -8.77
CA ILE A 128 16.86 3.78 -8.41
C ILE A 128 16.49 3.11 -7.08
N PRO A 129 16.04 3.85 -6.07
CA PRO A 129 15.51 3.27 -4.84
C PRO A 129 14.30 2.36 -5.09
N ILE A 130 14.22 1.26 -4.34
CA ILE A 130 13.09 0.32 -4.41
C ILE A 130 11.72 0.96 -4.13
N ASP A 131 11.66 2.06 -3.37
CA ASP A 131 10.41 2.80 -3.15
C ASP A 131 9.92 3.47 -4.44
N LEU A 132 10.84 4.00 -5.26
CA LEU A 132 10.52 4.58 -6.58
C LEU A 132 10.19 3.47 -7.58
N GLU A 133 10.97 2.38 -7.61
CA GLU A 133 10.68 1.21 -8.47
C GLU A 133 9.25 0.67 -8.23
N MET A 134 8.85 0.54 -6.97
CA MET A 134 7.52 0.05 -6.61
C MET A 134 6.41 1.02 -7.05
N PHE A 135 6.65 2.33 -6.94
CA PHE A 135 5.67 3.33 -7.39
C PHE A 135 5.51 3.28 -8.90
N ASP A 136 6.61 3.31 -9.65
CA ASP A 136 6.63 3.21 -11.12
C ASP A 136 5.91 1.92 -11.57
N PHE A 137 6.24 0.78 -10.96
CA PHE A 137 5.60 -0.51 -11.23
C PHE A 137 4.07 -0.51 -11.01
N ILE A 138 3.59 0.07 -9.90
CA ILE A 138 2.15 0.20 -9.62
C ILE A 138 1.47 1.08 -10.67
N THR A 139 2.12 2.18 -11.07
CA THR A 139 1.56 3.08 -12.08
C THR A 139 1.55 2.48 -13.48
N ASP A 140 2.57 1.69 -13.85
CA ASP A 140 2.66 0.99 -15.13
C ASP A 140 1.53 -0.04 -15.29
N LEU A 141 1.16 -0.71 -14.20
CA LEU A 141 -0.02 -1.59 -14.13
C LEU A 141 -1.36 -0.84 -14.11
N LYS A 142 -1.34 0.49 -14.23
CA LYS A 142 -2.52 1.37 -14.18
C LYS A 142 -3.30 1.28 -12.86
N ILE A 143 -2.64 0.82 -11.80
CA ILE A 143 -3.22 0.79 -10.46
C ILE A 143 -3.08 2.17 -9.85
N SER A 144 -4.16 2.72 -9.27
CA SER A 144 -4.14 4.07 -8.70
C SER A 144 -3.39 4.12 -7.36
N PRO A 145 -2.25 4.81 -7.26
CA PRO A 145 -1.53 4.91 -6.00
C PRO A 145 -2.19 5.92 -5.03
N ILE A 146 -2.06 5.61 -3.74
CA ILE A 146 -2.23 6.52 -2.61
C ILE A 146 -0.91 6.49 -1.85
N LEU A 147 -0.11 7.53 -1.98
CA LEU A 147 1.14 7.65 -1.24
C LEU A 147 0.85 8.19 0.17
N VAL A 148 1.34 7.51 1.19
CA VAL A 148 1.25 7.95 2.58
C VAL A 148 2.65 8.35 3.05
N ALA A 149 2.90 9.65 3.14
CA ALA A 149 4.11 10.22 3.70
C ALA A 149 4.02 10.15 5.24
N ASN A 150 4.46 9.04 5.82
CA ASN A 150 4.29 8.78 7.25
C ASN A 150 5.49 9.28 8.07
N LYS A 151 5.23 9.48 9.38
CA LYS A 151 6.17 9.95 10.39
C LYS A 151 6.60 11.40 10.15
N MET A 152 5.65 12.22 9.70
CA MET A 152 5.85 13.67 9.52
C MET A 152 6.20 14.40 10.82
N ASP A 153 6.02 13.77 12.00
CA ASP A 153 6.54 14.26 13.28
C ASP A 153 8.07 14.39 13.32
N LYS A 154 8.78 13.75 12.39
CA LYS A 154 10.23 13.89 12.22
C LYS A 154 10.65 15.07 11.34
N ILE A 155 9.69 15.75 10.70
CA ILE A 155 9.91 16.90 9.81
C ILE A 155 9.38 18.15 10.50
N LYS A 156 10.16 19.24 10.49
CA LYS A 156 9.70 20.52 11.04
C LYS A 156 8.46 21.00 10.28
N LYS A 157 7.45 21.52 10.99
CA LYS A 157 6.12 21.81 10.42
C LYS A 157 6.15 22.82 9.27
N ASP A 158 7.01 23.82 9.36
CA ASP A 158 7.28 24.84 8.33
C ASP A 158 7.95 24.28 7.06
N LYS A 159 8.45 23.04 7.10
CA LYS A 159 9.08 22.34 5.98
C LYS A 159 8.21 21.26 5.36
N TRP A 160 6.96 21.10 5.79
CA TRP A 160 6.11 20.02 5.29
C TRP A 160 5.82 20.15 3.79
N ASP A 161 5.42 21.34 3.34
CA ASP A 161 5.05 21.56 1.94
C ASP A 161 6.25 21.31 1.01
N GLU A 162 7.40 21.92 1.31
CA GLU A 162 8.67 21.70 0.59
C GLU A 162 9.03 20.21 0.50
N VAL A 163 8.91 19.49 1.62
CA VAL A 163 9.21 18.06 1.67
C VAL A 163 8.23 17.22 0.84
N LEU A 164 6.94 17.56 0.88
CA LEU A 164 5.92 16.85 0.10
C LEU A 164 6.08 17.12 -1.40
N ASP A 165 6.45 18.34 -1.78
CA ASP A 165 6.73 18.71 -3.16
C ASP A 165 7.95 17.95 -3.69
N ASN A 166 9.06 17.92 -2.94
CA ASN A 166 10.23 17.13 -3.28
C ASN A 166 9.91 15.64 -3.47
N ILE A 167 9.04 15.07 -2.62
CA ILE A 167 8.59 13.68 -2.79
C ILE A 167 7.82 13.51 -4.10
N CYS A 168 6.94 14.45 -4.45
CA CYS A 168 6.20 14.40 -5.71
C CYS A 168 7.12 14.52 -6.93
N GLU A 169 8.16 15.36 -6.85
CA GLU A 169 9.18 15.48 -7.90
C GLU A 169 9.97 14.18 -8.07
N TYR A 170 10.42 13.56 -6.98
CA TYR A 170 11.12 12.26 -7.03
C TYR A 170 10.25 11.15 -7.63
N LEU A 171 8.94 11.22 -7.44
CA LEU A 171 7.95 10.31 -8.02
C LEU A 171 7.48 10.73 -9.42
N LYS A 172 8.13 11.74 -10.03
CA LYS A 172 7.83 12.25 -11.39
C LYS A 172 6.36 12.63 -11.58
N CYS A 173 5.69 13.05 -10.51
CA CYS A 173 4.30 13.46 -10.57
C CYS A 173 4.17 14.79 -11.31
N GLN A 174 3.04 15.04 -11.96
CA GLN A 174 2.85 16.29 -12.71
C GLN A 174 2.36 17.42 -11.79
N PRO A 175 2.84 18.67 -11.96
CA PRO A 175 2.34 19.83 -11.23
C PRO A 175 0.86 20.14 -11.59
N PRO A 176 0.11 20.88 -10.73
CA PRO A 176 0.56 21.50 -9.48
C PRO A 176 0.58 20.53 -8.29
N TRP A 177 1.71 20.52 -7.57
CA TRP A 177 2.00 19.66 -6.41
C TRP A 177 1.02 19.90 -5.25
N HIS A 178 0.59 21.15 -5.08
CA HIS A 178 -0.27 21.66 -4.01
C HIS A 178 -1.68 21.05 -3.94
N GLN A 179 -2.09 20.23 -4.92
CA GLN A 179 -3.40 19.56 -4.88
C GLN A 179 -3.35 18.19 -4.18
N TRP A 180 -2.15 17.66 -3.88
CA TRP A 180 -1.89 16.40 -3.17
C TRP A 180 -2.93 15.29 -3.44
N LYS A 181 -3.31 15.10 -4.71
CA LYS A 181 -4.43 14.24 -5.08
C LYS A 181 -4.21 12.78 -4.66
N PHE A 182 -2.96 12.35 -4.65
CA PHE A 182 -2.55 10.99 -4.32
C PHE A 182 -1.68 10.89 -3.05
N ILE A 183 -1.06 11.98 -2.57
CA ILE A 183 -0.23 11.97 -1.36
C ILE A 183 -1.03 12.38 -0.12
N VAL A 184 -0.76 11.76 1.02
CA VAL A 184 -1.33 12.11 2.33
C VAL A 184 -0.21 12.21 3.36
N PRO A 185 0.05 13.39 3.96
CA PRO A 185 0.93 13.49 5.12
C PRO A 185 0.29 12.83 6.34
N ALA A 186 1.04 11.97 7.03
CA ALA A 186 0.51 11.18 8.13
C ALA A 186 1.47 11.07 9.33
N ILE A 187 0.87 10.92 10.50
CA ILE A 187 1.54 10.45 11.71
C ILE A 187 0.70 9.29 12.23
N LEU A 188 0.85 8.13 11.59
CA LEU A 188 -0.01 6.96 11.83
C LEU A 188 -0.02 6.53 13.29
N LYS A 189 1.12 6.64 14.00
CA LYS A 189 1.17 6.34 15.45
C LYS A 189 0.24 7.20 16.30
N LYS A 190 -0.15 8.39 15.82
CA LYS A 190 -1.08 9.32 16.46
C LYS A 190 -2.47 9.29 15.79
N GLY A 191 -2.70 8.42 14.80
CA GLY A 191 -3.94 8.36 14.03
C GLY A 191 -4.12 9.49 12.99
N ILE A 192 -3.15 10.40 12.86
CA ILE A 192 -3.23 11.55 11.97
C ILE A 192 -3.10 11.09 10.51
N GLY A 193 -4.00 11.56 9.65
CA GLY A 193 -4.06 11.24 8.21
C GLY A 193 -4.98 10.05 7.86
N ILE A 194 -5.44 9.26 8.85
CA ILE A 194 -6.23 8.05 8.59
C ILE A 194 -7.55 8.33 7.86
N GLU A 195 -8.29 9.36 8.28
CA GLU A 195 -9.59 9.67 7.66
C GLU A 195 -9.45 10.11 6.20
N GLU A 196 -8.39 10.86 5.88
CA GLU A 196 -8.10 11.23 4.50
C GLU A 196 -7.69 10.02 3.65
N ILE A 197 -6.87 9.11 4.20
CA ILE A 197 -6.51 7.86 3.51
C ILE A 197 -7.76 7.02 3.23
N LYS A 198 -8.66 6.85 4.22
CA LYS A 198 -9.94 6.13 4.04
C LYS A 198 -10.79 6.78 2.96
N LYS A 199 -10.90 8.10 2.95
CA LYS A 199 -11.63 8.86 1.91
C LYS A 199 -11.07 8.53 0.52
N LYS A 200 -9.75 8.65 0.32
CA LYS A 200 -9.08 8.36 -0.96
C LYS A 200 -9.23 6.89 -1.39
N ILE A 201 -9.20 5.95 -0.46
CA ILE A 201 -9.47 4.52 -0.72
C ILE A 201 -10.90 4.35 -1.21
N ASN A 202 -11.89 4.87 -0.49
CA ASN A 202 -13.30 4.73 -0.82
C ASN A 202 -13.63 5.34 -2.19
N GLU A 203 -13.03 6.50 -2.52
CA GLU A 203 -13.14 7.12 -3.84
C GLU A 203 -12.66 6.18 -4.97
N ARG A 204 -11.48 5.57 -4.81
CA ARG A 204 -10.90 4.65 -5.80
C ARG A 204 -11.68 3.34 -5.91
N VAL A 205 -12.14 2.78 -4.79
CA VAL A 205 -13.02 1.60 -4.77
C VAL A 205 -14.33 1.88 -5.50
N ARG A 206 -14.96 3.04 -5.26
CA ARG A 206 -16.18 3.44 -5.98
C ARG A 206 -15.92 3.63 -7.47
N LEU A 207 -14.81 4.26 -7.84
CA LEU A 207 -14.43 4.44 -9.24
C LEU A 207 -14.20 3.08 -9.93
N TYR A 208 -13.43 2.19 -9.31
CA TYR A 208 -13.21 0.84 -9.82
C TYR A 208 -14.53 0.09 -10.03
N LYS A 209 -15.44 0.11 -9.05
CA LYS A 209 -16.76 -0.53 -9.15
C LYS A 209 -17.61 0.06 -10.28
N ARG A 210 -17.50 1.36 -10.56
CA ARG A 210 -18.20 1.99 -11.70
C ARG A 210 -17.64 1.56 -13.05
N LEU A 211 -16.32 1.38 -13.15
CA LEU A 211 -15.65 0.99 -14.39
C LEU A 211 -15.80 -0.51 -14.70
N HIS A 212 -15.85 -1.36 -13.67
CA HIS A 212 -15.85 -2.83 -13.81
C HIS A 212 -17.17 -3.49 -13.42
N GLY A 213 -18.08 -2.76 -12.78
CA GLY A 213 -19.40 -3.23 -12.40
C GLY A 213 -20.43 -2.94 -13.48
N LYS A 214 -20.56 -3.86 -14.45
CA LYS A 214 -21.89 -4.25 -14.96
C LYS A 214 -22.41 -5.37 -14.05
#